data_AF-A0A090AID2-F1
#
_entry.id   AF-A0A090AID2-F1
#
_cell.length_a   1.000
_cell.length_b   1.000
_cell.length_c   1.000
_cell.angle_alpha   90.00
_cell.angle_beta   90.00
_cell.angle_gamma   90.00
#
_symmetry.space_group_name_H-M   'P 1'
#
loop_
_entity.id
_entity.type
_entity.pdbx_description
1 polymer ?
#
loop_
_entity_poly.entity_id
_entity_poly.type
_entity_poly.pdbx_seq_one_letter_code
_entity_poly.pdbx_strand_id
1 'polypeptide(L)'
;MERRQFSLILLGCSLLGLTRFAWSSNPATRSISIVANLFTHHDSAINLGQHYLTLFPQEANYDWLVNQTLPHGYAHIQSQSLKQTLRMQRGKDFYEGNTVIIDGWVLSRTEARLCALLALA
;
A
#
# COMPACT_ATOMS: atom_id res chain seq x y z
N MET A 1 51.05 -18.96 17.40
CA MET A 1 51.42 -19.88 16.32
C MET A 1 51.04 -21.25 16.84
N GLU A 2 49.87 -21.77 16.47
CA GLU A 2 49.72 -22.75 15.41
C GLU A 2 48.51 -22.45 14.50
N ARG A 3 48.69 -22.74 13.22
CA ARG A 3 47.83 -22.37 12.10
C ARG A 3 47.13 -23.62 11.54
N ARG A 4 45.81 -23.48 11.31
CA ARG A 4 45.01 -24.13 10.24
C ARG A 4 44.79 -25.65 10.35
N GLN A 5 43.54 -26.11 10.27
CA GLN A 5 42.98 -26.67 9.02
C GLN A 5 41.57 -27.28 9.19
N PHE A 6 40.66 -26.84 8.30
CA PHE A 6 39.53 -27.52 7.61
C PHE A 6 38.44 -28.22 8.45
N SER A 7 37.21 -27.69 8.53
CA SER A 7 36.13 -27.58 7.51
C SER A 7 35.16 -28.76 7.51
N LEU A 8 33.86 -28.41 7.48
CA LEU A 8 32.68 -29.20 7.08
C LEU A 8 32.03 -30.12 8.12
N ILE A 9 31.08 -29.57 8.88
CA ILE A 9 29.78 -30.24 9.09
C ILE A 9 28.67 -29.24 8.78
N LEU A 10 28.09 -29.39 7.59
CA LEU A 10 26.82 -28.80 7.14
C LEU A 10 25.69 -29.69 7.65
N LEU A 11 24.90 -29.19 8.60
CA LEU A 11 23.61 -29.73 9.04
C LEU A 11 22.88 -28.49 9.62
N GLY A 12 21.92 -27.87 8.95
CA GLY A 12 20.67 -28.47 8.52
C GLY A 12 19.56 -27.96 9.44
N CYS A 13 19.13 -26.70 9.27
CA CYS A 13 17.92 -26.16 9.89
C CYS A 13 17.26 -25.14 8.93
N SER A 14 16.83 -25.66 7.78
CA SER A 14 15.77 -25.04 6.98
C SER A 14 14.42 -25.51 7.55
N LEU A 15 13.42 -24.63 7.54
CA LEU A 15 11.99 -24.88 7.80
C LEU A 15 11.50 -24.70 9.25
N LEU A 16 11.17 -23.45 9.60
CA LEU A 16 9.92 -23.18 10.29
C LEU A 16 9.10 -22.23 9.42
N GLY A 17 8.25 -22.84 8.59
CA GLY A 17 7.24 -22.15 7.82
C GLY A 17 6.12 -21.62 8.72
N LEU A 18 5.63 -20.45 8.31
CA LEU A 18 4.22 -20.23 8.02
C LEU A 18 3.21 -20.65 9.10
N THR A 19 2.98 -19.77 10.08
CA THR A 19 1.61 -19.51 10.54
C THR A 19 1.44 -18.03 10.89
N ARG A 20 1.27 -17.19 9.88
CA ARG A 20 0.41 -16.00 10.01
C ARG A 20 -0.81 -16.17 9.12
N PHE A 21 -1.52 -17.29 9.31
CA PHE A 21 -2.90 -17.39 8.87
C PHE A 21 -3.78 -16.83 10.00
N ALA A 22 -3.71 -15.51 10.17
CA ALA A 22 -4.69 -14.80 10.95
C ALA A 22 -5.95 -14.71 10.08
N TRP A 23 -6.93 -15.51 10.42
CA TRP A 23 -8.26 -15.55 9.83
C TRP A 23 -8.91 -14.17 10.03
N SER A 24 -8.72 -13.27 9.06
CA SER A 24 -9.38 -11.97 8.99
C SER A 24 -10.70 -12.15 8.26
N SER A 25 -11.82 -12.00 8.96
CA SER A 25 -13.13 -11.75 8.36
C SER A 25 -13.05 -10.41 7.60
N ASN A 26 -12.73 -10.46 6.30
CA ASN A 26 -11.90 -9.44 5.63
C ASN A 26 -12.65 -8.15 5.20
N PRO A 27 -12.59 -7.03 5.97
CA PRO A 27 -13.00 -5.71 5.46
C PRO A 27 -12.15 -5.24 4.28
N ALA A 28 -10.98 -5.86 4.03
CA ALA A 28 -10.12 -5.52 2.90
C ALA A 28 -10.85 -5.75 1.56
N THR A 29 -11.60 -6.85 1.39
CA THR A 29 -12.23 -7.18 0.10
C THR A 29 -13.21 -6.09 -0.38
N ARG A 30 -13.95 -5.47 0.54
CA ARG A 30 -14.86 -4.35 0.19
C ARG A 30 -14.09 -3.07 -0.13
N SER A 31 -13.05 -2.77 0.63
CA SER A 31 -12.19 -1.61 0.41
C SER A 31 -11.48 -1.67 -0.93
N ILE A 32 -10.99 -2.85 -1.31
CA ILE A 32 -10.32 -3.11 -2.59
C ILE A 32 -11.25 -2.79 -3.76
N SER A 33 -12.47 -3.34 -3.77
CA SER A 33 -13.42 -3.09 -4.87
C SER A 33 -13.80 -1.62 -5.01
N ILE A 34 -13.91 -0.89 -3.89
CA ILE A 34 -14.19 0.55 -3.92
C ILE A 34 -13.00 1.31 -4.53
N VAL A 35 -11.78 1.01 -4.08
CA VAL A 35 -10.55 1.66 -4.54
C VAL A 35 -10.25 1.34 -6.00
N ALA A 36 -10.41 0.08 -6.41
CA ALA A 36 -10.25 -0.36 -7.80
C ALA A 36 -11.16 0.45 -8.75
N ASN A 37 -12.43 0.64 -8.38
CA ASN A 37 -13.40 1.43 -9.15
C ASN A 37 -13.08 2.95 -9.25
N LEU A 38 -12.03 3.43 -8.58
CA LEU A 38 -11.52 4.79 -8.75
C LEU A 38 -10.56 4.91 -9.94
N PHE A 39 -9.96 3.80 -10.38
CA PHE A 39 -8.94 3.78 -11.42
C PHE A 39 -9.47 3.16 -12.71
N THR A 40 -9.33 3.87 -13.82
CA THR A 40 -9.59 3.29 -15.15
C THR A 40 -8.48 2.31 -15.54
N HIS A 41 -7.23 2.65 -15.24
CA HIS A 41 -6.04 1.86 -15.58
C HIS A 41 -5.44 1.25 -14.32
N HIS A 42 -5.89 0.04 -13.99
CA HIS A 42 -5.53 -0.65 -12.75
C HIS A 42 -4.04 -1.00 -12.69
N ASP A 43 -3.47 -1.55 -13.77
CA ASP A 43 -2.06 -1.94 -13.81
C ASP A 43 -1.12 -0.76 -13.57
N SER A 44 -1.43 0.40 -14.16
CA SER A 44 -0.68 1.63 -13.95
C SER A 44 -0.76 2.10 -12.51
N ALA A 45 -1.95 2.03 -11.89
CA ALA A 45 -2.13 2.40 -10.49
C ALA A 45 -1.40 1.45 -9.54
N ILE A 46 -1.40 0.14 -9.81
CA ILE A 46 -0.63 -0.86 -9.05
C ILE A 46 0.86 -0.56 -9.16
N ASN A 47 1.38 -0.32 -10.38
CA ASN A 47 2.79 -0.03 -10.60
C ASN A 47 3.25 1.23 -9.82
N LEU A 48 2.49 2.32 -9.94
CA LEU A 48 2.75 3.54 -9.16
C LEU A 48 2.68 3.29 -7.64
N GLY A 49 1.75 2.44 -7.20
CA GLY A 49 1.62 2.02 -5.80
C GLY A 49 2.85 1.25 -5.30
N GLN A 50 3.38 0.33 -6.09
CA GLN A 50 4.60 -0.41 -5.76
C GLN A 50 5.83 0.50 -5.66
N HIS A 51 5.95 1.46 -6.59
CA HIS A 51 7.03 2.45 -6.56
C HIS A 51 6.89 3.36 -5.33
N TYR A 52 5.67 3.80 -5.02
CA TYR A 52 5.40 4.56 -3.80
C TYR A 52 5.83 3.82 -2.53
N LEU A 53 5.46 2.55 -2.40
CA LEU A 53 5.79 1.73 -1.24
C LEU A 53 7.31 1.47 -1.11
N THR A 54 8.03 1.47 -2.22
CA THR A 54 9.50 1.41 -2.21
C THR A 54 10.11 2.68 -1.64
N LEU A 55 9.53 3.85 -1.95
CA LEU A 55 9.97 5.15 -1.44
C LEU A 55 9.53 5.40 0.02
N PHE A 56 8.40 4.84 0.43
CA PHE A 56 7.80 5.02 1.76
C PHE A 56 7.48 3.67 2.43
N PRO A 57 8.49 2.83 2.72
CA PRO A 57 8.26 1.47 3.25
C PRO A 57 7.56 1.46 4.61
N GLN A 58 7.66 2.54 5.40
CA GLN A 58 6.92 2.70 6.66
C GLN A 58 5.41 2.82 6.47
N GLU A 59 4.94 3.20 5.27
CA GLU A 59 3.52 3.27 4.93
C GLU A 59 3.00 1.97 4.32
N ALA A 60 3.82 0.92 4.19
CA ALA A 60 3.45 -0.39 3.63
C ALA A 60 2.62 -1.25 4.61
N ASN A 61 1.53 -0.67 5.11
CA ASN A 61 0.58 -1.32 5.99
C ASN A 61 -0.84 -1.01 5.49
N TYR A 62 -1.58 -2.06 5.15
CA TYR A 62 -2.90 -1.94 4.55
C TYR A 62 -3.89 -1.17 5.43
N ASP A 63 -4.03 -1.57 6.70
CA ASP A 63 -4.98 -0.96 7.64
C ASP A 63 -4.61 0.51 7.91
N TRP A 64 -3.32 0.79 8.03
CA TRP A 64 -2.84 2.15 8.17
C TRP A 64 -3.21 3.00 6.96
N LEU A 65 -2.94 2.52 5.74
CA LEU A 65 -3.27 3.24 4.51
C LEU A 65 -4.77 3.48 4.37
N VAL A 66 -5.61 2.49 4.71
CA VAL A 66 -7.07 2.65 4.73
C VAL A 66 -7.46 3.78 5.67
N ASN A 67 -6.94 3.77 6.90
CA ASN A 67 -7.27 4.76 7.91
C ASN A 67 -6.74 6.17 7.59
N GLN A 68 -5.62 6.28 6.88
CA GLN A 68 -5.02 7.57 6.52
C GLN A 68 -5.59 8.16 5.22
N THR A 69 -6.20 7.34 4.37
CA THR A 69 -6.56 7.74 2.99
C THR A 69 -8.07 7.75 2.79
N LEU A 70 -8.77 6.75 3.30
CA LEU A 70 -10.22 6.67 3.16
C LEU A 70 -10.91 7.43 4.30
N PRO A 71 -11.98 8.20 4.01
CA PRO A 71 -12.74 8.87 5.05
C PRO A 71 -13.36 7.87 6.02
N HIS A 72 -13.47 8.23 7.30
CA HIS A 72 -14.13 7.39 8.28
C HIS A 72 -15.54 7.00 7.83
N GLY A 73 -15.88 5.72 8.00
CA GLY A 73 -17.16 5.19 7.55
C GLY A 73 -17.29 5.04 6.03
N TYR A 74 -16.19 5.06 5.25
CA TYR A 74 -16.22 4.88 3.78
C TYR A 74 -17.06 3.67 3.32
N ALA A 75 -17.16 2.61 4.13
CA ALA A 75 -17.99 1.44 3.84
C ALA A 75 -19.49 1.76 3.73
N HIS A 76 -19.96 2.86 4.30
CA HIS A 76 -21.36 3.30 4.25
C HIS A 76 -21.58 4.53 3.37
N ILE A 77 -20.51 5.10 2.81
CA ILE A 77 -20.58 6.28 1.95
C ILE A 77 -20.94 5.84 0.53
N GLN A 78 -21.86 6.58 -0.10
CA GLN A 78 -22.18 6.37 -1.52
C GLN A 78 -20.94 6.62 -2.38
N SER A 79 -20.73 5.80 -3.41
CA SER A 79 -19.53 5.86 -4.26
C SER A 79 -19.27 7.25 -4.84
N GLN A 80 -20.33 7.98 -5.22
CA GLN A 80 -20.21 9.34 -5.75
C GLN A 80 -19.73 10.34 -4.69
N SER A 81 -20.28 10.26 -3.47
CA SER A 81 -19.85 11.09 -2.34
C SER A 81 -18.41 10.80 -1.95
N LEU A 82 -17.99 9.53 -1.98
CA LEU A 82 -16.60 9.14 -1.73
C LEU A 82 -15.66 9.74 -2.79
N LYS A 83 -16.01 9.63 -4.08
CA LYS A 83 -15.23 10.25 -5.18
C LYS A 83 -15.08 11.76 -4.99
N GLN A 84 -16.14 12.43 -4.57
CA GLN A 84 -16.11 13.87 -4.30
C GLN A 84 -15.19 14.20 -3.12
N THR A 85 -15.28 13.46 -2.01
CA THR A 85 -14.39 13.64 -0.86
C THR A 85 -12.92 13.46 -1.23
N LEU A 86 -12.59 12.37 -1.93
CA LEU A 86 -11.22 12.12 -2.39
C LEU A 86 -10.73 13.21 -3.37
N ARG A 87 -11.60 13.72 -4.24
CA ARG A 87 -11.26 14.84 -5.14
C ARG A 87 -10.94 16.11 -4.36
N MET A 88 -11.69 16.42 -3.29
CA MET A 88 -11.40 17.57 -2.43
C MET A 88 -10.08 17.39 -1.68
N GLN A 89 -9.82 16.20 -1.14
CA GLN A 89 -8.54 15.89 -0.47
C GLN A 89 -7.35 16.04 -1.41
N ARG A 90 -7.44 15.56 -2.65
CA ARG A 90 -6.41 15.79 -3.69
C ARG A 90 -6.16 17.27 -3.95
N GLY A 91 -7.23 18.05 -4.10
CA GLY A 91 -7.10 19.50 -4.30
C GLY A 91 -6.40 20.18 -3.13
N LYS A 92 -6.74 19.78 -1.91
CA LYS A 92 -6.08 20.23 -0.68
C LYS A 92 -4.61 19.84 -0.64
N ASP A 93 -4.28 18.60 -1.00
CA ASP A 93 -2.90 18.11 -1.04
C ASP A 93 -2.03 18.95 -1.97
N PHE A 94 -2.52 19.26 -3.18
CA PHE A 94 -1.79 20.14 -4.09
C PHE A 94 -1.66 21.56 -3.56
N TYR A 95 -2.71 22.12 -2.95
CA TYR A 95 -2.67 23.46 -2.37
C TYR A 95 -1.66 23.57 -1.22
N GLU A 96 -1.56 22.53 -0.39
CA GLU A 96 -0.67 22.49 0.78
C GLU A 96 0.74 21.98 0.45
N GLY A 97 0.99 21.56 -0.79
CA GLY A 97 2.27 20.96 -1.20
C GLY A 97 2.49 19.54 -0.67
N ASN A 98 1.44 18.86 -0.21
CA ASN A 98 1.46 17.45 0.18
C ASN A 98 1.48 16.56 -1.07
N THR A 99 2.54 16.65 -1.86
CA THR A 99 2.74 15.91 -3.09
C THR A 99 3.92 14.96 -2.99
N VAL A 100 3.98 14.00 -3.91
CA VAL A 100 5.11 13.09 -4.08
C VAL A 100 5.50 13.03 -5.54
N ILE A 101 6.79 12.82 -5.79
CA ILE A 101 7.31 12.60 -7.14
C ILE A 101 7.62 11.11 -7.30
N ILE A 102 6.99 10.47 -8.27
CA ILE A 102 7.21 9.07 -8.63
C ILE A 102 7.52 9.04 -10.13
N ASP A 103 8.71 8.60 -10.52
CA ASP A 103 9.16 8.53 -11.92
C ASP A 103 8.96 9.84 -12.70
N GLY A 104 9.19 10.98 -12.05
CA GLY A 104 9.02 12.31 -12.65
C GLY A 104 7.56 12.81 -12.71
N TRP A 105 6.59 12.02 -12.26
CA TRP A 105 5.20 12.44 -12.12
C TRP A 105 4.95 13.01 -10.73
N VAL A 106 4.27 14.16 -10.65
CA VAL A 106 3.81 14.74 -9.40
C VAL A 106 2.40 14.20 -9.10
N LEU A 107 2.25 13.52 -7.96
CA LEU A 107 0.97 13.03 -7.46
C LEU A 107 0.65 13.72 -6.13
N SER A 108 -0.63 13.88 -5.83
CA SER A 108 -1.04 14.17 -4.45
C SER A 108 -0.68 12.99 -3.53
N ARG A 109 -0.45 13.26 -2.24
CA ARG A 109 -0.21 12.20 -1.25
C ARG A 109 -1.38 11.23 -1.18
N THR A 110 -2.61 11.73 -1.29
CA THR A 110 -3.83 10.92 -1.34
C THR A 110 -3.85 9.98 -2.54
N GLU A 111 -3.55 10.45 -3.76
CA GLU A 111 -3.48 9.59 -4.96
C GLU A 111 -2.44 8.49 -4.81
N ALA A 112 -1.25 8.84 -4.34
CA ALA A 112 -0.17 7.87 -4.19
C ALA A 112 -0.51 6.77 -3.18
N ARG A 113 -1.19 7.12 -2.07
CA ARG A 113 -1.68 6.14 -1.09
C ARG A 113 -2.83 5.28 -1.62
N LEU A 114 -3.73 5.81 -2.45
CA LEU A 114 -4.77 5.02 -3.12
C LEU A 114 -4.15 4.00 -4.09
N CYS A 115 -3.12 4.40 -4.84
CA CYS A 115 -2.34 3.48 -5.67
C CYS A 115 -1.66 2.39 -4.81
N ALA A 116 -1.07 2.78 -3.69
CA ALA A 116 -0.43 1.85 -2.75
C ALA A 116 -1.44 0.85 -2.13
N LEU A 117 -2.64 1.31 -1.80
CA LEU A 117 -3.74 0.45 -1.34
C LEU A 117 -4.11 -0.60 -2.38
N LEU A 118 -4.16 -0.21 -3.65
CA LEU A 118 -4.43 -1.13 -4.75
C LEU A 118 -3.27 -2.11 -4.97
N ALA A 119 -2.02 -1.70 -4.73
CA ALA A 119 -0.85 -2.56 -4.84
C ALA A 119 -0.72 -3.61 -3.72
N LEU A 120 -1.31 -3.35 -2.55
CA LEU A 120 -1.35 -4.29 -1.41
C LEU A 120 -2.62 -5.17 -1.39
N ALA A 121 -3.55 -4.91 -2.32
CA ALA A 121 -4.86 -5.55 -2.41
C ALA A 121 -4.81 -7.00 -2.92
#